data_AF-A0A3C1LJ63-F1
#
_entry.id   AF-A0A3C1LJ63-F1
#
_cell.length_a   1.000
_cell.length_b   1.000
_cell.length_c   1.000
_cell.angle_alpha   90.00
_cell.angle_beta   90.00
_cell.angle_gamma   90.00
#
_symmetry.space_group_name_H-M   'P 1'
#
loop_
_entity.id
_entity.type
_entity.pdbx_description
1 polymer ?
#
loop_
_entity_poly.entity_id
_entity_poly.type
_entity_poly.pdbx_seq_one_letter_code
_entity_poly.pdbx_strand_id
1 'polypeptide(L)'
;MRYFFSLLLSCTFLFCKAQPITNNYTYSFDLLQIEQTNFVQMIDTVRIDDAIKWQLLAFATQKTDSIKIAIDQHTQLSDDDKCRAFNSINYFLKSIRGKVVSKRFEVYDIPDALEKFPNILQCILRNDSIDTYVKDLGARRTQLMADAFKEYTTYANYLKQIATYKTLLRTPEAIEKFILQEPGFRYADSLLQYLASHQPTAIWRLAQQASTKALCTNSNHKLVKQLVSMASHYAREALLPFTEQLADSAYTIADILKARSDVNTYYSLLVNTAQYNVVRINRGEKVIGQQLIKNALHYYSNQFYINTINELHNEKDRQRFECVSLLRKQDLYYIIINGEEELYTSSYIGLFNRLMKGLGNNAHDLFTMIQFDDYRLFLKLAGQYGTLVPFLEKMPVEQRFITLHKLVDSLELDNTIGLEQSMQ
;
A
#
# COMPACT_ATOMS: atom_id res chain seq x y z
N MET A 1 52.63 38.46 51.04
CA MET A 1 51.54 37.74 50.33
C MET A 1 51.82 37.75 48.83
N ARG A 2 52.08 36.55 48.30
CA ARG A 2 51.68 36.01 46.98
C ARG A 2 52.11 36.75 45.71
N TYR A 3 53.13 36.25 45.00
CA TYR A 3 53.13 35.14 44.02
C TYR A 3 52.80 35.62 42.60
N PHE A 4 53.84 35.72 41.76
CA PHE A 4 53.76 35.43 40.32
C PHE A 4 55.08 34.78 39.92
N PHE A 5 55.05 33.46 39.71
CA PHE A 5 56.18 32.69 39.22
C PHE A 5 55.91 32.37 37.74
N SER A 6 56.85 32.78 36.89
CA SER A 6 56.97 32.37 35.50
C SER A 6 57.48 30.93 35.43
N LEU A 7 56.82 30.07 34.66
CA LEU A 7 57.44 28.84 34.16
C LEU A 7 57.06 28.64 32.69
N LEU A 8 58.06 28.79 31.82
CA LEU A 8 58.06 28.31 30.44
C LEU A 8 58.03 26.78 30.46
N LEU A 9 57.01 26.18 29.83
CA LEU A 9 57.06 24.77 29.43
C LEU A 9 56.83 24.68 27.93
N SER A 10 57.90 24.32 27.22
CA SER A 10 57.90 23.93 25.82
C SER A 10 57.14 22.62 25.64
N CYS A 11 55.90 22.67 25.16
CA CYS A 11 55.19 21.50 24.66
C CYS A 11 55.62 21.22 23.22
N THR A 12 56.54 20.28 23.04
CA THR A 12 56.69 19.56 21.78
C THR A 12 55.39 18.83 21.47
N PHE A 13 54.64 19.34 20.49
CA PHE A 13 53.53 18.61 19.88
C PHE A 13 54.08 17.36 19.19
N LEU A 14 53.94 16.21 19.83
CA LEU A 14 53.95 14.91 19.16
C LEU A 14 52.75 14.90 18.20
N PHE A 15 53.01 15.24 16.94
CA PHE A 15 52.12 14.90 15.83
C PHE A 15 52.03 13.37 15.76
N CYS A 16 51.05 12.80 16.46
CA CYS A 16 50.60 11.46 16.18
C CYS A 16 49.90 11.53 14.82
N LYS A 17 50.64 11.27 13.74
CA LYS A 17 50.04 11.00 12.43
C LYS A 17 49.11 9.81 12.64
N ALA A 18 47.80 10.05 12.64
CA ALA A 18 46.82 9.00 12.46
C ALA A 18 47.19 8.27 11.17
N GLN A 19 47.65 7.02 11.30
CA GLN A 19 47.85 6.15 10.15
C GLN A 19 46.50 6.00 9.44
N PRO A 20 46.47 6.04 8.10
CA PRO A 20 45.25 5.66 7.39
C PRO A 20 44.91 4.24 7.81
N ILE A 21 43.69 4.02 8.32
CA ILE A 21 43.15 2.68 8.53
C ILE A 21 43.07 2.06 7.14
N THR A 22 44.10 1.30 6.76
CA THR A 22 44.02 0.40 5.62
C THR A 22 42.92 -0.59 5.98
N ASN A 23 41.80 -0.57 5.26
CA ASN A 23 40.77 -1.61 5.31
C ASN A 23 41.44 -2.93 4.94
N ASN A 24 42.02 -3.59 5.93
CA ASN A 24 42.68 -4.88 5.76
C ASN A 24 41.61 -5.96 5.91
N TYR A 25 41.62 -6.91 4.98
CA TYR A 25 40.80 -8.11 4.97
C TYR A 25 40.65 -8.76 6.36
N THR A 26 41.74 -8.88 7.10
CA THR A 26 41.75 -9.41 8.48
C THR A 26 40.89 -8.59 9.44
N TYR A 27 40.93 -7.27 9.33
CA TYR A 27 40.18 -6.37 10.22
C TYR A 27 38.66 -6.48 10.03
N SER A 28 38.18 -6.53 8.78
CA SER A 28 36.76 -6.73 8.48
C SER A 28 36.26 -8.10 8.96
N PHE A 29 37.10 -9.13 8.84
CA PHE A 29 36.80 -10.47 9.35
C PHE A 29 36.70 -10.50 10.89
N ASP A 30 37.65 -9.88 11.59
CA ASP A 30 37.67 -9.81 13.06
C ASP A 30 36.46 -9.03 13.59
N LEU A 31 36.10 -7.91 12.96
CA LEU A 31 34.91 -7.14 13.31
C LEU A 31 33.62 -7.95 13.18
N LEU A 32 33.53 -8.80 12.16
CA LEU A 32 32.38 -9.69 11.98
C LEU A 32 32.34 -10.76 13.07
N GLN A 33 33.48 -11.36 13.44
CA GLN A 33 33.52 -12.33 14.55
C GLN A 33 33.08 -11.71 15.87
N ILE A 34 33.56 -10.50 16.19
CA ILE A 34 33.13 -9.75 17.37
C ILE A 34 31.62 -9.53 17.35
N GLU A 35 31.06 -9.17 16.19
CA GLU A 35 29.62 -8.99 16.06
C GLU A 35 28.83 -10.29 16.21
N GLN A 36 29.31 -11.42 15.65
CA GLN A 36 28.69 -12.74 15.86
C GLN A 36 28.60 -13.07 17.36
N THR A 37 29.67 -12.86 18.12
CA THR A 37 29.66 -13.08 19.58
C THR A 37 28.66 -12.18 20.29
N ASN A 38 28.66 -10.88 19.99
CA ASN A 38 27.72 -9.92 20.58
C ASN A 38 26.26 -10.24 20.23
N PHE A 39 26.02 -10.74 19.01
CA PHE A 39 24.69 -11.09 18.53
C PHE A 39 24.14 -12.32 19.26
N VAL A 40 24.97 -13.36 19.46
CA VAL A 40 24.61 -14.54 20.25
C VAL A 40 24.27 -14.16 21.70
N GLN A 41 25.11 -13.35 22.35
CA GLN A 41 24.83 -12.87 23.71
C GLN A 41 23.51 -12.08 23.82
N MET A 42 23.16 -11.33 22.77
CA MET A 42 21.88 -10.62 22.72
C MET A 42 20.68 -11.58 22.60
N ILE A 43 20.81 -12.67 21.82
CA ILE A 43 19.74 -13.67 21.68
C ILE A 43 19.41 -14.32 23.04
N ASP A 44 20.41 -14.58 23.87
CA ASP A 44 20.23 -15.18 25.20
C ASP A 44 19.43 -14.27 26.16
N THR A 45 19.50 -12.95 25.97
CA THR A 45 18.90 -11.96 26.88
C THR A 45 17.58 -11.40 26.38
N VAL A 46 17.32 -11.46 25.07
CA VAL A 46 16.11 -10.89 24.49
C VAL A 46 14.87 -11.77 24.73
N ARG A 47 13.74 -11.13 25.04
CA ARG A 47 12.44 -11.79 25.20
C ARG A 47 11.62 -11.68 23.92
N ILE A 48 11.87 -12.60 22.99
CA ILE A 48 11.08 -12.80 21.75
C ILE A 48 10.74 -14.27 21.60
N ASP A 49 9.88 -14.58 20.63
CA ASP A 49 9.49 -15.96 20.27
C ASP A 49 10.71 -16.86 20.02
N ASP A 50 10.66 -18.08 20.56
CA ASP A 50 11.79 -19.00 20.50
C ASP A 50 12.09 -19.47 19.08
N ALA A 51 11.09 -19.65 18.21
CA ALA A 51 11.32 -20.03 16.82
C ALA A 51 12.12 -18.93 16.08
N ILE A 52 11.83 -17.67 16.38
CA ILE A 52 12.57 -16.53 15.80
C ILE A 52 13.98 -16.44 16.39
N LYS A 53 14.18 -16.72 17.69
CA LYS A 53 15.52 -16.84 18.29
C LYS A 53 16.36 -17.91 17.60
N TRP A 54 15.78 -19.08 17.34
CA TRP A 54 16.46 -20.17 16.65
C TRP A 54 16.93 -19.75 15.25
N GLN A 55 16.09 -19.06 14.49
CA GLN A 55 16.47 -18.56 13.16
C GLN A 55 17.57 -17.50 13.23
N LEU A 56 17.47 -16.57 14.18
CA LEU A 56 18.50 -15.55 14.44
C LEU A 56 19.85 -16.20 14.79
N LEU A 57 19.84 -17.21 15.67
CA LEU A 57 21.02 -17.93 16.09
C LEU A 57 21.65 -18.71 14.93
N ALA A 58 20.83 -19.46 14.19
CA ALA A 58 21.27 -20.22 13.02
C ALA A 58 21.86 -19.30 11.95
N PHE A 59 21.28 -18.11 11.75
CA PHE A 59 21.81 -17.14 10.80
C PHE A 59 23.15 -16.55 11.26
N ALA A 60 23.24 -16.09 12.50
CA ALA A 60 24.44 -15.44 13.05
C ALA A 60 25.64 -16.40 13.18
N THR A 61 25.39 -17.70 13.33
CA THR A 61 26.43 -18.73 13.42
C THR A 61 26.61 -19.43 12.07
N GLN A 62 25.81 -20.47 11.82
CA GLN A 62 25.98 -21.39 10.69
C GLN A 62 25.91 -20.70 9.32
N LYS A 63 24.90 -19.85 9.10
CA LYS A 63 24.72 -19.21 7.79
C LYS A 63 25.80 -18.17 7.52
N THR A 64 26.13 -17.35 8.52
CA THR A 64 27.20 -16.34 8.42
C THR A 64 28.54 -17.02 8.13
N ASP A 65 28.88 -18.09 8.84
CA ASP A 65 30.13 -18.83 8.60
C ASP A 65 30.16 -19.46 7.20
N SER A 66 29.04 -20.00 6.73
CA SER A 66 28.92 -20.52 5.36
C SER A 66 29.13 -19.44 4.30
N ILE A 67 28.56 -18.25 4.50
CA ILE A 67 28.73 -17.10 3.59
C ILE A 67 30.20 -16.64 3.62
N LYS A 68 30.84 -16.62 4.79
CA LYS A 68 32.25 -16.23 4.92
C LYS A 68 33.16 -17.15 4.12
N ILE A 69 32.98 -18.46 4.26
CA ILE A 69 33.74 -19.47 3.50
C ILE A 69 33.54 -19.26 1.99
N ALA A 70 32.31 -19.03 1.55
CA ALA A 70 32.01 -18.80 0.14
C ALA A 70 32.67 -17.53 -0.43
N ILE A 71 32.74 -16.44 0.35
CA ILE A 71 33.43 -15.21 -0.05
C ILE A 71 34.95 -15.43 -0.11
N ASP A 72 35.52 -16.10 0.88
CA ASP A 72 36.97 -16.35 0.96
C ASP A 72 37.47 -17.19 -0.23
N GLN A 73 36.71 -18.25 -0.57
CA GLN A 73 36.98 -19.14 -1.69
C GLN A 73 36.73 -18.52 -3.07
N HIS A 74 36.12 -17.32 -3.15
CA HIS A 74 35.83 -16.67 -4.42
C HIS A 74 37.08 -16.00 -5.00
N THR A 75 37.79 -16.71 -5.87
CA THR A 75 39.09 -16.27 -6.43
C THR A 75 38.99 -15.05 -7.35
N GLN A 76 37.82 -14.76 -7.90
CA GLN A 76 37.61 -13.60 -8.78
C GLN A 76 37.23 -12.29 -8.05
N LEU A 77 36.94 -12.34 -6.74
CA LEU A 77 36.63 -11.12 -5.98
C LEU A 77 37.92 -10.42 -5.54
N SER A 78 37.95 -9.10 -5.68
CA SER A 78 39.03 -8.28 -5.12
C SER A 78 39.01 -8.32 -3.59
N ASP A 79 40.17 -8.12 -2.95
CA ASP A 79 40.24 -8.06 -1.48
C ASP A 79 39.32 -6.95 -0.92
N ASP A 80 39.20 -5.83 -1.64
CA ASP A 80 38.27 -4.74 -1.30
C ASP A 80 36.80 -5.17 -1.37
N ASP A 81 36.40 -5.97 -2.37
CA ASP A 81 35.04 -6.52 -2.46
C ASP A 81 34.77 -7.51 -1.33
N LYS A 82 35.75 -8.34 -0.98
CA LYS A 82 35.61 -9.27 0.16
C LYS A 82 35.46 -8.51 1.48
N CYS A 83 36.24 -7.44 1.69
CA CYS A 83 36.10 -6.53 2.82
C CYS A 83 34.67 -5.94 2.88
N ARG A 84 34.17 -5.38 1.77
CA ARG A 84 32.80 -4.83 1.69
C ARG A 84 31.74 -5.89 1.98
N ALA A 85 31.93 -7.11 1.49
CA ALA A 85 31.02 -8.23 1.73
C ALA A 85 30.95 -8.58 3.23
N PHE A 86 32.09 -8.74 3.91
CA PHE A 86 32.12 -8.97 5.36
C PHE A 86 31.52 -7.81 6.15
N ASN A 87 31.85 -6.57 5.77
CA ASN A 87 31.27 -5.39 6.38
C ASN A 87 29.74 -5.37 6.22
N SER A 88 29.20 -5.80 5.08
CA SER A 88 27.75 -5.85 4.88
C SER A 88 27.05 -6.83 5.82
N ILE A 89 27.65 -7.99 6.09
CA ILE A 89 27.13 -8.97 7.06
C ILE A 89 27.18 -8.37 8.47
N ASN A 90 28.30 -7.73 8.82
CA ASN A 90 28.47 -7.06 10.11
C ASN A 90 27.43 -5.94 10.31
N TYR A 91 27.17 -5.11 9.29
CA TYR A 91 26.14 -4.07 9.35
C TYR A 91 24.73 -4.63 9.45
N PHE A 92 24.46 -5.74 8.78
CA PHE A 92 23.17 -6.43 8.85
C PHE A 92 22.90 -6.95 10.27
N LEU A 93 23.86 -7.70 10.85
CA LEU A 93 23.76 -8.21 12.23
C LEU A 93 23.65 -7.06 13.24
N LYS A 94 24.49 -6.01 13.12
CA LYS A 94 24.39 -4.82 13.98
C LYS A 94 23.03 -4.15 13.92
N SER A 95 22.48 -3.99 12.71
CA SER A 95 21.17 -3.37 12.52
C SER A 95 20.05 -4.20 13.11
N ILE A 96 20.03 -5.52 12.90
CA ILE A 96 19.03 -6.40 13.51
C ILE A 96 19.15 -6.35 15.03
N ARG A 97 20.36 -6.50 15.59
CA ARG A 97 20.60 -6.43 17.03
C ARG A 97 20.08 -5.12 17.61
N GLY A 98 20.46 -3.98 17.03
CA GLY A 98 20.01 -2.67 17.50
C GLY A 98 18.49 -2.50 17.46
N LYS A 99 17.83 -2.96 16.39
CA LYS A 99 16.38 -2.85 16.22
C LYS A 99 15.60 -3.81 17.14
N VAL A 100 16.13 -5.02 17.38
CA VAL A 100 15.57 -5.99 18.32
C VAL A 100 15.71 -5.51 19.77
N VAL A 101 16.90 -5.07 20.18
CA VAL A 101 17.15 -4.56 21.55
C VAL A 101 16.30 -3.32 21.84
N SER A 102 16.16 -2.41 20.88
CA SER A 102 15.35 -1.21 21.04
C SER A 102 13.83 -1.44 20.94
N LYS A 103 13.39 -2.67 20.67
CA LYS A 103 11.98 -3.03 20.42
C LYS A 103 11.35 -2.20 19.28
N ARG A 104 12.14 -1.78 18.30
CA ARG A 104 11.72 -0.96 17.15
C ARG A 104 11.62 -1.77 15.85
N PHE A 105 11.69 -3.09 15.94
CA PHE A 105 11.48 -4.00 14.82
C PHE A 105 10.27 -4.88 15.12
N GLU A 106 9.39 -5.02 14.13
CA GLU A 106 8.40 -6.08 14.17
C GLU A 106 9.14 -7.41 14.06
N VAL A 107 9.06 -8.22 15.12
CA VAL A 107 9.83 -9.46 15.25
C VAL A 107 9.53 -10.41 14.08
N TYR A 108 8.31 -10.33 13.52
CA TYR A 108 7.87 -11.11 12.37
C TYR A 108 8.47 -10.68 11.02
N ASP A 109 9.10 -9.51 10.90
CA ASP A 109 9.84 -9.11 9.70
C ASP A 109 11.22 -9.80 9.59
N ILE A 110 11.69 -10.40 10.69
CA ILE A 110 13.06 -10.94 10.80
C ILE A 110 13.27 -12.15 9.88
N PRO A 111 12.43 -13.20 9.89
CA PRO A 111 12.65 -14.42 9.11
C PRO A 111 12.91 -14.14 7.62
N ASP A 112 12.04 -13.34 7.00
CA ASP A 112 12.15 -13.00 5.58
C ASP A 112 13.41 -12.16 5.30
N ALA A 113 13.78 -11.23 6.18
CA ALA A 113 15.03 -10.49 6.02
C ALA A 113 16.27 -11.42 6.07
N LEU A 114 16.29 -12.39 7.00
CA LEU A 114 17.38 -13.37 7.10
C LEU A 114 17.45 -14.27 5.85
N GLU A 115 16.31 -14.63 5.28
CA GLU A 115 16.24 -15.44 4.06
C GLU A 115 16.75 -14.67 2.83
N LYS A 116 16.34 -13.40 2.65
CA LYS A 116 16.64 -12.63 1.44
C LYS A 116 18.04 -12.03 1.41
N PHE A 117 18.63 -11.70 2.57
CA PHE A 117 19.95 -11.06 2.64
C PHE A 117 21.05 -11.79 1.86
N PRO A 118 21.26 -13.12 2.03
CA PRO A 118 22.32 -13.85 1.32
C PRO A 118 22.12 -13.84 -0.20
N ASN A 119 20.87 -13.90 -0.66
CA ASN A 119 20.55 -13.88 -2.09
C ASN A 119 20.84 -12.50 -2.70
N ILE A 120 20.48 -11.43 -2.00
CA ILE A 120 20.80 -10.06 -2.43
C ILE A 120 22.33 -9.84 -2.46
N LEU A 121 23.04 -10.30 -1.42
CA LEU A 121 24.50 -10.22 -1.39
C LEU A 121 25.12 -10.95 -2.59
N GLN A 122 24.63 -12.15 -2.90
CA GLN A 122 25.11 -12.93 -4.05
C GLN A 122 24.89 -12.20 -5.38
N CYS A 123 23.73 -11.57 -5.58
CA CYS A 123 23.47 -10.74 -6.77
C CYS A 123 24.41 -9.53 -6.84
N ILE A 124 24.62 -8.83 -5.72
CA ILE A 124 25.53 -7.68 -5.66
C ILE A 124 26.96 -8.10 -6.04
N LEU A 125 27.45 -9.22 -5.52
CA LEU A 125 28.79 -9.74 -5.81
C LEU A 125 28.96 -10.15 -7.28
N ARG A 126 27.86 -10.50 -7.97
CA ARG A 126 27.83 -10.84 -9.40
C ARG A 126 27.54 -9.65 -10.31
N ASN A 127 27.27 -8.48 -9.73
CA ASN A 127 26.76 -7.30 -10.43
C ASN A 127 25.43 -7.56 -11.18
N ASP A 128 24.59 -8.43 -10.61
CA ASP A 128 23.26 -8.77 -11.12
C ASP A 128 22.18 -7.82 -10.57
N SER A 129 20.99 -7.86 -11.19
CA SER A 129 19.80 -7.18 -10.64
C SER A 129 19.34 -7.85 -9.34
N ILE A 130 18.86 -7.03 -8.40
CA ILE A 130 18.29 -7.48 -7.12
C ILE A 130 16.75 -7.44 -7.11
N ASP A 131 16.13 -7.06 -8.23
CA ASP A 131 14.69 -6.73 -8.31
C ASP A 131 13.79 -7.87 -7.83
N THR A 132 14.13 -9.11 -8.19
CA THR A 132 13.39 -10.32 -7.81
C THR A 132 13.27 -10.46 -6.30
N TYR A 133 14.31 -10.10 -5.54
CA TYR A 133 14.31 -10.22 -4.08
C TYR A 133 13.72 -8.98 -3.40
N VAL A 134 13.85 -7.82 -4.02
CA VAL A 134 13.37 -6.56 -3.43
C VAL A 134 11.88 -6.34 -3.67
N LYS A 135 11.30 -6.94 -4.72
CA LYS A 135 9.87 -6.82 -5.04
C LYS A 135 8.99 -7.14 -3.82
N ASP A 136 9.25 -8.26 -3.17
CA ASP A 136 8.40 -8.79 -2.09
C ASP A 136 8.86 -8.34 -0.69
N LEU A 137 10.00 -7.65 -0.57
CA LEU A 137 10.49 -7.13 0.70
C LEU A 137 9.65 -5.93 1.18
N GLY A 138 9.17 -5.96 2.43
CA GLY A 138 8.52 -4.80 3.05
C GLY A 138 9.42 -3.56 3.13
N ALA A 139 8.84 -2.38 3.38
CA ALA A 139 9.58 -1.11 3.43
C ALA A 139 10.73 -1.12 4.45
N ARG A 140 10.46 -1.63 5.67
CA ARG A 140 11.44 -1.69 6.76
C ARG A 140 12.58 -2.67 6.48
N ARG A 141 12.26 -3.83 5.91
CA ARG A 141 13.25 -4.83 5.48
C ARG A 141 14.10 -4.30 4.32
N THR A 142 13.49 -3.60 3.37
CA THR A 142 14.23 -2.94 2.27
C THR A 142 15.19 -1.88 2.81
N GLN A 143 14.78 -1.06 3.80
CA GLN A 143 15.66 -0.11 4.46
C GLN A 143 16.80 -0.81 5.22
N LEU A 144 16.51 -1.91 5.91
CA LEU A 144 17.53 -2.74 6.55
C LEU A 144 18.58 -3.24 5.55
N MET A 145 18.16 -3.66 4.35
CA MET A 145 19.10 -4.03 3.28
C MET A 145 19.92 -2.83 2.82
N ALA A 146 19.31 -1.65 2.64
CA ALA A 146 20.03 -0.43 2.27
C ALA A 146 21.12 -0.07 3.30
N ASP A 147 20.80 -0.19 4.59
CA ASP A 147 21.72 0.08 5.69
C ASP A 147 22.87 -0.95 5.72
N ALA A 148 22.56 -2.23 5.46
CA ALA A 148 23.53 -3.31 5.42
C ALA A 148 24.51 -3.18 4.24
N PHE A 149 24.01 -2.83 3.05
CA PHE A 149 24.81 -2.73 1.83
C PHE A 149 25.37 -1.32 1.59
N LYS A 150 25.45 -0.45 2.60
CA LYS A 150 25.86 0.97 2.46
C LYS A 150 27.20 1.22 1.75
N GLU A 151 28.12 0.26 1.78
CA GLU A 151 29.41 0.35 1.08
C GLU A 151 29.30 0.03 -0.43
N TYR A 152 28.20 -0.60 -0.85
CA TYR A 152 27.81 -0.77 -2.25
C TYR A 152 26.88 0.37 -2.67
N THR A 153 27.43 1.58 -2.80
CA THR A 153 26.67 2.85 -2.89
C THR A 153 25.56 2.85 -3.94
N THR A 154 25.78 2.27 -5.14
CA THR A 154 24.75 2.14 -6.18
C THR A 154 23.55 1.31 -5.71
N TYR A 155 23.80 0.13 -5.15
CA TYR A 155 22.75 -0.77 -4.64
C TYR A 155 22.08 -0.20 -3.38
N ALA A 156 22.87 0.38 -2.46
CA ALA A 156 22.34 1.00 -1.24
C ALA A 156 21.40 2.17 -1.57
N ASN A 157 21.80 3.04 -2.51
CA ASN A 157 20.95 4.16 -2.94
C ASN A 157 19.68 3.65 -3.63
N TYR A 158 19.78 2.61 -4.46
CA TYR A 158 18.62 1.99 -5.10
C TYR A 158 17.63 1.41 -4.07
N LEU A 159 18.13 0.63 -3.11
CA LEU A 159 17.35 0.07 -2.00
C LEU A 159 16.70 1.17 -1.15
N LYS A 160 17.43 2.24 -0.83
CA LYS A 160 16.91 3.38 -0.07
C LYS A 160 15.74 4.05 -0.79
N GLN A 161 15.87 4.27 -2.11
CA GLN A 161 14.79 4.86 -2.92
C GLN A 161 13.54 3.97 -2.90
N ILE A 162 13.69 2.65 -2.99
CA ILE A 162 12.55 1.70 -2.91
C ILE A 162 11.95 1.69 -1.51
N ALA A 163 12.78 1.67 -0.46
CA ALA A 163 12.31 1.70 0.91
C ALA A 163 11.48 2.96 1.19
N THR A 164 11.96 4.13 0.72
CA THR A 164 11.21 5.39 0.79
C THR A 164 9.89 5.30 0.03
N TYR A 165 9.90 4.80 -1.21
CA TYR A 165 8.69 4.62 -2.01
C TYR A 165 7.66 3.72 -1.29
N LYS A 166 8.07 2.54 -0.81
CA LYS A 166 7.20 1.60 -0.08
C LYS A 166 6.68 2.19 1.24
N THR A 167 7.51 2.96 1.94
CA THR A 167 7.08 3.68 3.15
C THR A 167 6.00 4.70 2.85
N LEU A 168 6.18 5.48 1.78
CA LEU A 168 5.23 6.51 1.37
C LEU A 168 3.88 5.92 0.94
N LEU A 169 3.87 4.75 0.30
CA LEU A 169 2.61 4.05 -0.01
C LEU A 169 1.84 3.61 1.25
N ARG A 170 2.55 3.35 2.36
CA ARG A 170 1.95 3.03 3.67
C ARG A 170 1.51 4.28 4.44
N THR A 171 2.03 5.45 4.11
CA THR A 171 1.61 6.73 4.67
C THR A 171 1.18 7.71 3.56
N PRO A 172 0.05 7.45 2.89
CA PRO A 172 -0.41 8.24 1.73
C PRO A 172 -0.45 9.76 1.95
N GLU A 173 -0.81 10.19 3.15
CA GLU A 173 -0.90 11.60 3.55
C GLU A 173 0.45 12.34 3.44
N ALA A 174 1.57 11.62 3.57
CA ALA A 174 2.91 12.20 3.49
C ALA A 174 3.39 12.39 2.04
N ILE A 175 2.75 11.72 1.06
CA ILE A 175 3.22 11.69 -0.34
C ILE A 175 3.27 13.09 -0.94
N GLU A 176 2.19 13.87 -0.79
CA GLU A 176 2.11 15.21 -1.37
C GLU A 176 3.23 16.11 -0.84
N LYS A 177 3.40 16.15 0.48
CA LYS A 177 4.47 16.92 1.13
C LYS A 177 5.85 16.47 0.69
N PHE A 178 6.05 15.16 0.56
CA PHE A 178 7.33 14.60 0.11
C PHE A 178 7.64 15.02 -1.33
N ILE A 179 6.70 14.90 -2.26
CA ILE A 179 6.91 15.31 -3.67
C ILE A 179 7.21 16.81 -3.79
N LEU A 180 6.59 17.65 -2.95
CA LEU A 180 6.89 19.08 -2.91
C LEU A 180 8.34 19.38 -2.52
N GLN A 181 8.90 18.57 -1.62
CA GLN A 181 10.27 18.71 -1.12
C GLN A 181 11.30 18.06 -2.06
N GLU A 182 10.95 16.90 -2.63
CA GLU A 182 11.84 16.05 -3.43
C GLU A 182 11.23 15.74 -4.82
N PRO A 183 11.02 16.76 -5.69
CA PRO A 183 10.38 16.55 -6.99
C PRO A 183 11.20 15.67 -7.95
N GLY A 184 12.52 15.58 -7.73
CA GLY A 184 13.44 14.73 -8.50
C GLY A 184 13.52 13.29 -8.02
N PHE A 185 12.66 12.87 -7.08
CA PHE A 185 12.66 11.50 -6.57
C PHE A 185 12.42 10.48 -7.69
N ARG A 186 13.19 9.38 -7.67
CA ARG A 186 13.20 8.37 -8.76
C ARG A 186 11.81 7.81 -9.09
N TYR A 187 10.96 7.66 -8.07
CA TYR A 187 9.61 7.09 -8.21
C TYR A 187 8.51 8.16 -8.10
N ALA A 188 8.83 9.44 -8.34
CA ALA A 188 7.86 10.54 -8.25
C ALA A 188 6.65 10.31 -9.16
N ASP A 189 6.84 9.85 -10.41
CA ASP A 189 5.75 9.51 -11.33
C ASP A 189 4.84 8.39 -10.79
N SER A 190 5.42 7.36 -10.16
CA SER A 190 4.66 6.28 -9.55
C SER A 190 3.83 6.76 -8.35
N LEU A 191 4.36 7.73 -7.59
CA LEU A 191 3.62 8.37 -6.50
C LEU A 191 2.51 9.30 -7.03
N LEU A 192 2.74 10.04 -8.12
CA LEU A 192 1.69 10.82 -8.79
C LEU A 192 0.57 9.92 -9.31
N GLN A 193 0.89 8.77 -9.89
CA GLN A 193 -0.11 7.78 -10.29
C GLN A 193 -0.95 7.34 -9.09
N TYR A 194 -0.31 7.03 -7.95
CA TYR A 194 -1.01 6.64 -6.74
C TYR A 194 -1.95 7.75 -6.26
N LEU A 195 -1.46 8.99 -6.17
CA LEU A 195 -2.26 10.17 -5.80
C LEU A 195 -3.42 10.40 -6.77
N ALA A 196 -3.23 10.21 -8.07
CA ALA A 196 -4.30 10.43 -9.06
C ALA A 196 -5.52 9.52 -8.83
N SER A 197 -5.33 8.29 -8.35
CA SER A 197 -6.42 7.34 -8.09
C SER A 197 -7.03 7.45 -6.69
N HIS A 198 -6.29 7.94 -5.69
CA HIS A 198 -6.72 7.92 -4.27
C HIS A 198 -6.94 9.33 -3.68
N GLN A 199 -6.13 10.31 -4.10
CA GLN A 199 -6.13 11.68 -3.60
C GLN A 199 -5.97 12.69 -4.76
N PRO A 200 -6.88 12.69 -5.75
CA PRO A 200 -6.75 13.49 -6.98
C PRO A 200 -6.62 15.00 -6.74
N THR A 201 -7.16 15.51 -5.62
CA THR A 201 -7.01 16.92 -5.24
C THR A 201 -5.56 17.31 -4.94
N ALA A 202 -4.72 16.36 -4.52
CA ALA A 202 -3.28 16.58 -4.37
C ALA A 202 -2.62 16.86 -5.73
N ILE A 203 -3.06 16.21 -6.81
CA ILE A 203 -2.54 16.48 -8.17
C ILE A 203 -2.80 17.92 -8.58
N TRP A 204 -4.00 18.45 -8.33
CA TRP A 204 -4.31 19.85 -8.63
C TRP A 204 -3.45 20.83 -7.82
N ARG A 205 -3.17 20.53 -6.56
CA ARG A 205 -2.31 21.36 -5.71
C ARG A 205 -0.86 21.30 -6.20
N LEU A 206 -0.32 20.11 -6.45
CA LEU A 206 1.04 19.91 -6.99
C LEU A 206 1.23 20.58 -8.36
N ALA A 207 0.22 20.54 -9.24
CA ALA A 207 0.29 21.17 -10.56
C ALA A 207 0.34 22.70 -10.50
N GLN A 208 -0.10 23.31 -9.39
CA GLN A 208 -0.05 24.76 -9.18
C GLN A 208 1.28 25.24 -8.57
N GLN A 209 2.06 24.35 -7.95
CA GLN A 209 3.32 24.70 -7.28
C GLN A 209 4.47 24.75 -8.27
N ALA A 210 5.31 25.79 -8.21
CA ALA A 210 6.41 25.98 -9.16
C ALA A 210 7.41 24.81 -9.18
N SER A 211 7.70 24.20 -8.02
CA SER A 211 8.64 23.07 -7.89
C SER A 211 8.15 21.78 -8.54
N THR A 212 6.84 21.54 -8.59
CA THR A 212 6.23 20.29 -9.05
C THR A 212 5.39 20.43 -10.31
N LYS A 213 5.18 21.66 -10.80
CA LYS A 213 4.38 21.93 -12.00
C LYS A 213 4.88 21.14 -13.21
N ALA A 214 6.18 21.20 -13.49
CA ALA A 214 6.77 20.49 -14.63
C ALA A 214 6.61 18.96 -14.51
N LEU A 215 6.76 18.42 -13.29
CA LEU A 215 6.55 17.00 -13.02
C LEU A 215 5.10 16.58 -13.33
N CYS A 216 4.10 17.35 -12.88
CA CYS A 216 2.70 17.04 -13.15
C CYS A 216 2.32 17.23 -14.63
N THR A 217 2.77 18.31 -15.28
CA THR A 217 2.43 18.59 -16.69
C THR A 217 3.08 17.63 -17.67
N ASN A 218 4.29 17.16 -17.35
CA ASN A 218 5.06 16.27 -18.22
C ASN A 218 4.81 14.78 -17.92
N SER A 219 4.07 14.46 -16.86
CA SER A 219 3.78 13.07 -16.49
C SER A 219 3.11 12.34 -17.66
N ASN A 220 3.56 11.12 -17.96
CA ASN A 220 2.99 10.28 -19.01
C ASN A 220 1.74 9.52 -18.55
N HIS A 221 1.37 9.60 -17.27
CA HIS A 221 0.22 8.90 -16.74
C HIS A 221 -1.09 9.55 -17.16
N LYS A 222 -1.99 8.74 -17.73
CA LYS A 222 -3.26 9.19 -18.31
C LYS A 222 -4.16 9.94 -17.31
N LEU A 223 -4.31 9.44 -16.08
CA LEU A 223 -5.14 10.14 -15.07
C LEU A 223 -4.50 11.45 -14.65
N VAL A 224 -3.18 11.46 -14.43
CA VAL A 224 -2.46 12.69 -14.05
C VAL A 224 -2.65 13.77 -15.12
N LYS A 225 -2.44 13.43 -16.40
CA LYS A 225 -2.66 14.35 -17.53
C LYS A 225 -4.08 14.90 -17.55
N GLN A 226 -5.08 14.03 -17.42
CA GLN A 226 -6.48 14.44 -17.47
C GLN A 226 -6.87 15.31 -16.27
N LEU A 227 -6.44 14.97 -15.06
CA LEU A 227 -6.66 15.76 -13.86
C LEU A 227 -6.04 17.16 -13.99
N VAL A 228 -4.81 17.24 -14.50
CA VAL A 228 -4.12 18.53 -14.75
C VAL A 228 -4.90 19.35 -15.78
N SER A 229 -5.37 18.73 -16.87
CA SER A 229 -6.15 19.43 -17.91
C SER A 229 -7.48 20.02 -17.39
N MET A 230 -8.07 19.38 -16.38
CA MET A 230 -9.35 19.77 -15.79
C MET A 230 -9.22 20.66 -14.54
N ALA A 231 -8.00 20.96 -14.10
CA ALA A 231 -7.76 21.62 -12.82
C ALA A 231 -8.45 22.99 -12.68
N SER A 232 -8.58 23.72 -13.79
CA SER A 232 -9.24 25.03 -13.88
C SER A 232 -10.72 24.98 -14.27
N HIS A 233 -11.29 23.79 -14.49
CA HIS A 233 -12.69 23.66 -14.88
C HIS A 233 -13.61 23.91 -13.68
N TYR A 234 -14.64 24.75 -13.84
CA TYR A 234 -15.55 25.16 -12.75
C TYR A 234 -16.35 23.99 -12.14
N ALA A 235 -16.49 22.90 -12.88
CA ALA A 235 -17.21 21.69 -12.46
C ALA A 235 -16.30 20.48 -12.22
N ARG A 236 -15.00 20.71 -11.98
CA ARG A 236 -13.99 19.65 -11.84
C ARG A 236 -14.36 18.56 -10.83
N GLU A 237 -15.04 18.89 -9.73
CA GLU A 237 -15.45 17.91 -8.72
C GLU A 237 -16.46 16.89 -9.28
N ALA A 238 -17.38 17.34 -10.14
CA ALA A 238 -18.34 16.46 -10.81
C ALA A 238 -17.75 15.72 -12.03
N LEU A 239 -16.59 16.15 -12.53
CA LEU A 239 -15.91 15.47 -13.63
C LEU A 239 -14.90 14.43 -13.12
N LEU A 240 -14.37 14.64 -11.92
CA LEU A 240 -13.33 13.82 -11.29
C LEU A 240 -13.62 12.31 -11.32
N PRO A 241 -14.84 11.81 -11.01
CA PRO A 241 -15.09 10.37 -11.04
C PRO A 241 -14.84 9.76 -12.42
N PHE A 242 -15.13 10.53 -13.47
CA PHE A 242 -15.05 10.13 -14.87
C PHE A 242 -13.71 10.48 -15.52
N THR A 243 -12.65 10.70 -14.74
CA THR A 243 -11.33 11.10 -15.26
C THR A 243 -10.81 10.11 -16.31
N GLU A 244 -10.92 8.79 -16.07
CA GLU A 244 -10.49 7.81 -17.07
C GLU A 244 -11.34 7.87 -18.34
N GLN A 245 -12.66 7.96 -18.19
CA GLN A 245 -13.62 8.00 -19.29
C GLN A 245 -13.48 9.25 -20.15
N LEU A 246 -13.21 10.40 -19.54
CA LEU A 246 -12.90 11.64 -20.24
C LEU A 246 -11.59 11.51 -21.04
N ALA A 247 -10.57 10.90 -20.44
CA ALA A 247 -9.31 10.66 -21.13
C ALA A 247 -9.42 9.64 -22.27
N ASP A 248 -10.38 8.71 -22.20
CA ASP A 248 -10.72 7.77 -23.29
C ASP A 248 -11.73 8.33 -24.30
N SER A 249 -12.23 9.55 -24.09
CA SER A 249 -13.35 10.09 -24.87
C SER A 249 -14.63 9.21 -24.82
N ALA A 250 -14.80 8.39 -23.79
CA ALA A 250 -16.00 7.58 -23.56
C ALA A 250 -17.20 8.44 -23.12
N TYR A 251 -16.93 9.57 -22.47
CA TYR A 251 -17.91 10.62 -22.20
C TYR A 251 -17.34 11.97 -22.61
N THR A 252 -18.21 12.92 -22.98
CA THR A 252 -17.84 14.32 -23.07
C THR A 252 -18.15 15.04 -21.76
N ILE A 253 -17.49 16.19 -21.52
CA ILE A 253 -17.82 17.07 -20.39
C ILE A 253 -19.30 17.47 -20.44
N ALA A 254 -19.84 17.76 -21.63
CA ALA A 254 -21.23 18.15 -21.80
C ALA A 254 -22.21 17.04 -21.36
N ASP A 255 -21.91 15.77 -21.68
CA ASP A 255 -22.75 14.63 -21.28
C ASP A 255 -22.81 14.50 -19.75
N ILE A 256 -21.66 14.61 -19.08
CA ILE A 256 -21.58 14.50 -17.62
C ILE A 256 -22.31 15.67 -16.96
N LEU A 257 -22.14 16.90 -17.46
CA LEU A 257 -22.82 18.07 -16.91
C LEU A 257 -24.33 18.03 -17.14
N LYS A 258 -24.78 17.46 -18.26
CA LYS A 258 -26.19 17.19 -18.49
C LYS A 258 -26.73 16.16 -17.49
N ALA A 259 -26.01 15.08 -17.22
CA ALA A 259 -26.41 14.12 -16.19
C ALA A 259 -26.44 14.76 -14.80
N ARG A 260 -25.48 15.65 -14.49
CA ARG A 260 -25.35 16.37 -13.21
C ARG A 260 -26.57 17.22 -12.86
N SER A 261 -27.38 17.65 -13.83
CA SER A 261 -28.57 18.48 -13.54
C SER A 261 -29.63 17.76 -12.70
N ASP A 262 -29.59 16.43 -12.65
CA ASP A 262 -30.45 15.59 -11.83
C ASP A 262 -29.63 14.57 -11.04
N VAL A 263 -29.85 14.50 -9.72
CA VAL A 263 -29.04 13.66 -8.83
C VAL A 263 -29.16 12.18 -9.19
N ASN A 264 -30.38 11.71 -9.51
CA ASN A 264 -30.63 10.30 -9.85
C ASN A 264 -29.98 9.92 -11.17
N THR A 265 -30.02 10.81 -12.16
CA THR A 265 -29.37 10.62 -13.47
C THR A 265 -27.85 10.56 -13.33
N TYR A 266 -27.26 11.48 -12.56
CA TYR A 266 -25.82 11.48 -12.30
C TYR A 266 -25.38 10.24 -11.50
N TYR A 267 -26.14 9.85 -10.48
CA TYR A 267 -25.87 8.63 -9.71
C TYR A 267 -25.95 7.38 -10.59
N SER A 268 -26.97 7.29 -11.45
CA SER A 268 -27.09 6.20 -12.43
C SER A 268 -25.90 6.14 -13.39
N LEU A 269 -25.36 7.30 -13.80
CA LEU A 269 -24.17 7.38 -14.64
C LEU A 269 -22.92 6.83 -13.90
N LEU A 270 -22.75 7.14 -12.62
CA LEU A 270 -21.69 6.56 -11.78
C LEU A 270 -21.83 5.04 -11.70
N VAL A 271 -23.02 4.54 -11.41
CA VAL A 271 -23.33 3.10 -11.31
C VAL A 271 -23.00 2.38 -12.62
N ASN A 272 -23.49 2.89 -13.75
CA ASN A 272 -23.22 2.29 -15.06
C ASN A 272 -21.72 2.27 -15.37
N THR A 273 -21.00 3.33 -15.00
CA THR A 273 -19.55 3.43 -15.23
C THR A 273 -18.77 2.45 -14.34
N ALA A 274 -19.17 2.28 -13.08
CA ALA A 274 -18.59 1.27 -12.19
C ALA A 274 -18.75 -0.14 -12.76
N GLN A 275 -19.96 -0.48 -13.21
CA GLN A 275 -20.26 -1.79 -13.80
C GLN A 275 -19.50 -2.01 -15.10
N TYR A 276 -19.44 -1.00 -15.97
CA TYR A 276 -18.66 -1.07 -17.20
C TYR A 276 -17.17 -1.35 -16.93
N ASN A 277 -16.60 -0.67 -15.95
CA ASN A 277 -15.23 -0.89 -15.51
C ASN A 277 -15.02 -2.30 -14.93
N VAL A 278 -15.98 -2.84 -14.16
CA VAL A 278 -15.91 -4.21 -13.62
C VAL A 278 -15.90 -5.24 -14.75
N VAL A 279 -16.73 -5.05 -15.80
CA VAL A 279 -16.70 -5.92 -16.98
C VAL A 279 -15.32 -5.92 -17.65
N ARG A 280 -14.71 -4.74 -17.78
CA ARG A 280 -13.35 -4.59 -18.33
C ARG A 280 -12.31 -5.30 -17.46
N ILE A 281 -12.36 -5.11 -16.14
CA ILE A 281 -11.48 -5.77 -15.18
C ILE A 281 -11.62 -7.30 -15.30
N ASN A 282 -12.84 -7.82 -15.37
CA ASN A 282 -13.11 -9.26 -15.51
C ASN A 282 -12.60 -9.84 -16.84
N ARG A 283 -12.36 -9.01 -17.85
CA ARG A 283 -11.72 -9.38 -19.13
C ARG A 283 -10.19 -9.26 -19.09
N GLY A 284 -9.61 -8.89 -17.95
CA GLY A 284 -8.18 -8.65 -17.79
C GLY A 284 -7.70 -7.30 -18.32
N GLU A 285 -8.62 -6.37 -18.62
CA GLU A 285 -8.25 -5.02 -19.04
C GLU A 285 -7.77 -4.19 -17.84
N LYS A 286 -6.78 -3.33 -18.08
CA LYS A 286 -6.29 -2.39 -17.07
C LYS A 286 -7.23 -1.20 -16.95
N VAL A 287 -7.97 -1.13 -15.84
CA VAL A 287 -8.76 0.04 -15.42
C VAL A 287 -8.00 0.77 -14.31
N ILE A 288 -7.92 2.11 -14.40
CA ILE A 288 -7.11 2.93 -13.48
C ILE A 288 -7.94 3.94 -12.67
N GLY A 289 -9.17 4.22 -13.09
CA GLY A 289 -10.09 5.21 -12.50
C GLY A 289 -11.23 4.61 -11.66
N GLN A 290 -11.32 3.28 -11.49
CA GLN A 290 -12.41 2.65 -10.75
C GLN A 290 -12.55 3.16 -9.32
N GLN A 291 -11.44 3.44 -8.64
CA GLN A 291 -11.46 3.98 -7.28
C GLN A 291 -12.12 5.35 -7.20
N LEU A 292 -11.95 6.20 -8.22
CA LEU A 292 -12.58 7.52 -8.28
C LEU A 292 -14.10 7.41 -8.38
N ILE A 293 -14.58 6.44 -9.17
CA ILE A 293 -16.01 6.11 -9.27
C ILE A 293 -16.54 5.56 -7.93
N LYS A 294 -15.83 4.61 -7.30
CA LYS A 294 -16.25 4.06 -5.99
C LYS A 294 -16.35 5.12 -4.91
N ASN A 295 -15.35 6.02 -4.81
CA ASN A 295 -15.38 7.13 -3.85
C ASN A 295 -16.58 8.07 -4.10
N ALA A 296 -16.90 8.33 -5.36
CA ALA A 296 -18.06 9.14 -5.72
C ALA A 296 -19.38 8.44 -5.41
N LEU A 297 -19.50 7.14 -5.70
CA LEU A 297 -20.67 6.33 -5.33
C LEU A 297 -20.87 6.35 -3.81
N HIS A 298 -19.82 6.17 -3.02
CA HIS A 298 -19.88 6.25 -1.57
C HIS A 298 -20.37 7.63 -1.10
N TYR A 299 -19.75 8.71 -1.59
CA TYR A 299 -20.15 10.07 -1.25
C TYR A 299 -21.62 10.35 -1.62
N TYR A 300 -22.03 10.09 -2.86
CA TYR A 300 -23.39 10.39 -3.29
C TYR A 300 -24.45 9.49 -2.62
N SER A 301 -24.13 8.22 -2.36
CA SER A 301 -24.99 7.31 -1.59
C SER A 301 -25.30 7.90 -0.22
N ASN A 302 -24.27 8.35 0.48
CA ASN A 302 -24.40 8.91 1.81
C ASN A 302 -25.11 10.25 1.79
N GLN A 303 -24.64 11.20 0.99
CA GLN A 303 -25.11 12.58 1.03
C GLN A 303 -26.56 12.75 0.56
N PHE A 304 -26.99 12.04 -0.48
CA PHE A 304 -28.28 12.29 -1.11
C PHE A 304 -29.37 11.25 -0.82
N TYR A 305 -28.99 10.08 -0.30
CA TYR A 305 -29.95 9.00 -0.06
C TYR A 305 -29.94 8.52 1.38
N ILE A 306 -28.81 8.02 1.89
CA ILE A 306 -28.74 7.42 3.22
C ILE A 306 -29.02 8.46 4.31
N ASN A 307 -28.35 9.62 4.28
CA ASN A 307 -28.59 10.68 5.25
C ASN A 307 -30.06 11.12 5.26
N THR A 308 -30.63 11.34 4.07
CA THR A 308 -32.06 11.70 3.94
C THR A 308 -32.99 10.64 4.54
N ILE A 309 -32.76 9.35 4.25
CA ILE A 309 -33.57 8.25 4.78
C ILE A 309 -33.43 8.11 6.30
N ASN A 310 -32.21 8.28 6.83
CA ASN A 310 -31.90 8.23 8.25
C ASN A 310 -32.51 9.42 9.01
N GLU A 311 -32.44 10.62 8.46
CA GLU A 311 -33.05 11.83 9.04
C GLU A 311 -34.57 11.68 9.12
N LEU A 312 -35.19 11.10 8.08
CA LEU A 312 -36.64 10.85 8.02
C LEU A 312 -37.06 9.55 8.74
N HIS A 313 -36.30 9.04 9.71
CA HIS A 313 -36.57 7.75 10.37
C HIS A 313 -37.92 7.67 11.12
N ASN A 314 -38.49 8.83 11.52
CA ASN A 314 -39.81 8.91 12.17
C ASN A 314 -40.95 9.16 11.18
N GLU A 315 -40.65 9.39 9.90
CA GLU A 315 -41.66 9.67 8.88
C GLU A 315 -42.27 8.39 8.30
N LYS A 316 -43.41 8.56 7.63
CA LYS A 316 -44.08 7.46 6.92
C LYS A 316 -43.20 6.94 5.78
N ASP A 317 -43.27 5.63 5.54
CA ASP A 317 -42.44 4.93 4.55
C ASP A 317 -42.45 5.56 3.14
N ARG A 318 -43.61 6.05 2.67
CA ARG A 318 -43.69 6.76 1.38
C ARG A 318 -42.82 8.03 1.35
N GLN A 319 -42.89 8.85 2.39
CA GLN A 319 -42.15 10.10 2.48
C GLN A 319 -40.66 9.85 2.74
N ARG A 320 -40.36 8.93 3.67
CA ARG A 320 -39.00 8.57 4.06
C ARG A 320 -38.13 8.10 2.90
N PHE A 321 -38.71 7.32 1.98
CA PHE A 321 -37.97 6.72 0.87
C PHE A 321 -38.32 7.34 -0.49
N GLU A 322 -38.89 8.54 -0.51
CA GLU A 322 -39.22 9.23 -1.77
C GLU A 322 -37.95 9.52 -2.61
N CYS A 323 -36.82 9.83 -1.96
CA CYS A 323 -35.55 10.11 -2.66
C CYS A 323 -35.04 8.93 -3.50
N VAL A 324 -35.46 7.70 -3.20
CA VAL A 324 -35.07 6.49 -3.93
C VAL A 324 -36.21 5.88 -4.76
N SER A 325 -37.37 6.54 -4.84
CA SER A 325 -38.59 5.97 -5.45
C SER A 325 -38.45 5.70 -6.95
N LEU A 326 -37.59 6.47 -7.64
CA LEU A 326 -37.34 6.38 -9.08
C LEU A 326 -36.03 5.65 -9.45
N LEU A 327 -35.31 5.12 -8.46
CA LEU A 327 -34.03 4.45 -8.69
C LEU A 327 -34.19 3.03 -9.21
N ARG A 328 -33.21 2.57 -10.00
CA ARG A 328 -33.17 1.21 -10.52
C ARG A 328 -32.66 0.25 -9.43
N LYS A 329 -32.77 -1.06 -9.69
CA LYS A 329 -32.30 -2.11 -8.78
C LYS A 329 -30.80 -2.01 -8.53
N GLN A 330 -30.03 -1.73 -9.58
CA GLN A 330 -28.58 -1.54 -9.50
C GLN A 330 -28.24 -0.31 -8.64
N ASP A 331 -28.98 0.79 -8.79
CA ASP A 331 -28.73 2.00 -8.03
C ASP A 331 -29.01 1.77 -6.53
N LEU A 332 -30.14 1.12 -6.20
CA LEU A 332 -30.46 0.71 -4.83
C LEU A 332 -29.40 -0.22 -4.23
N TYR A 333 -28.88 -1.16 -5.03
CA TYR A 333 -27.80 -2.03 -4.61
C TYR A 333 -26.54 -1.25 -4.22
N TYR A 334 -26.10 -0.31 -5.07
CA TYR A 334 -24.94 0.51 -4.77
C TYR A 334 -25.15 1.41 -3.54
N ILE A 335 -26.37 1.91 -3.30
CA ILE A 335 -26.67 2.63 -2.05
C ILE A 335 -26.48 1.71 -0.84
N ILE A 336 -27.00 0.48 -0.88
CA ILE A 336 -26.91 -0.48 0.23
C ILE A 336 -25.46 -0.80 0.57
N ILE A 337 -24.64 -1.18 -0.41
CA ILE A 337 -23.25 -1.58 -0.14
C ILE A 337 -22.35 -0.41 0.30
N ASN A 338 -22.70 0.83 -0.07
CA ASN A 338 -21.95 2.01 0.33
C ASN A 338 -22.38 2.59 1.69
N GLY A 339 -23.40 2.02 2.33
CA GLY A 339 -23.93 2.46 3.62
C GLY A 339 -23.63 1.50 4.77
N GLU A 340 -22.55 0.70 4.67
CA GLU A 340 -22.17 -0.30 5.68
C GLU A 340 -22.09 0.28 7.10
N GLU A 341 -21.54 1.48 7.28
CA GLU A 341 -21.32 2.09 8.60
C GLU A 341 -22.44 3.08 8.98
N GLU A 342 -23.20 3.58 8.00
CA GLU A 342 -24.09 4.73 8.13
C GLU A 342 -25.56 4.35 8.16
N LEU A 343 -25.95 3.19 7.63
CA LEU A 343 -27.35 2.78 7.60
C LEU A 343 -27.86 2.37 8.98
N TYR A 344 -28.90 3.05 9.46
CA TYR A 344 -29.72 2.52 10.54
C TYR A 344 -30.36 1.21 10.11
N THR A 345 -30.57 0.29 11.06
CA THR A 345 -31.22 -1.02 10.80
C THR A 345 -32.53 -0.88 10.03
N SER A 346 -33.39 0.09 10.41
CA SER A 346 -34.66 0.32 9.71
C SER A 346 -34.49 0.91 8.30
N SER A 347 -33.45 1.71 8.08
CA SER A 347 -33.11 2.28 6.76
C SER A 347 -32.64 1.18 5.81
N TYR A 348 -31.72 0.32 6.28
CA TYR A 348 -31.26 -0.85 5.53
C TYR A 348 -32.45 -1.75 5.14
N ILE A 349 -33.29 -2.14 6.11
CA ILE A 349 -34.44 -3.03 5.84
C ILE A 349 -35.38 -2.40 4.80
N GLY A 350 -35.64 -1.11 4.89
CA GLY A 350 -36.51 -0.40 3.94
C GLY A 350 -35.94 -0.33 2.51
N LEU A 351 -34.62 -0.14 2.37
CA LEU A 351 -33.93 -0.20 1.07
C LEU A 351 -33.90 -1.62 0.50
N PHE A 352 -33.55 -2.61 1.33
CA PHE A 352 -33.53 -4.02 0.96
C PHE A 352 -34.89 -4.49 0.46
N ASN A 353 -35.98 -4.16 1.15
CA ASN A 353 -37.33 -4.53 0.74
C ASN A 353 -37.70 -3.94 -0.64
N ARG A 354 -37.28 -2.70 -0.92
CA ARG A 354 -37.48 -2.05 -2.24
C ARG A 354 -36.70 -2.74 -3.34
N LEU A 355 -35.43 -3.06 -3.08
CA LEU A 355 -34.59 -3.84 -3.99
C LEU A 355 -35.24 -5.20 -4.30
N MET A 356 -35.65 -5.93 -3.26
CA MET A 356 -36.26 -7.25 -3.38
C MET A 356 -37.61 -7.25 -4.08
N LYS A 357 -38.42 -6.19 -3.87
CA LYS A 357 -39.66 -5.98 -4.63
C LYS A 357 -39.37 -5.80 -6.11
N GLY A 358 -38.30 -5.08 -6.45
CA GLY A 358 -37.86 -4.91 -7.83
C GLY A 358 -37.41 -6.22 -8.47
N LEU A 359 -36.68 -7.08 -7.75
CA LEU A 359 -36.09 -8.33 -8.29
C LEU A 359 -37.12 -9.44 -8.61
N GLY A 360 -38.29 -9.44 -7.97
CA GLY A 360 -39.31 -10.47 -8.19
C GLY A 360 -38.92 -11.80 -7.54
N ASN A 361 -38.90 -12.88 -8.32
CA ASN A 361 -38.72 -14.27 -7.85
C ASN A 361 -37.33 -14.85 -8.11
N ASN A 362 -36.41 -14.10 -8.72
CA ASN A 362 -35.04 -14.53 -8.93
C ASN A 362 -34.04 -13.49 -8.42
N ALA A 363 -33.62 -13.65 -7.17
CA ALA A 363 -32.67 -12.75 -6.53
C ALA A 363 -31.25 -12.87 -7.10
N HIS A 364 -30.90 -13.98 -7.76
CA HIS A 364 -29.58 -14.17 -8.38
C HIS A 364 -29.37 -13.23 -9.58
N ASP A 365 -30.44 -12.80 -10.24
CA ASP A 365 -30.37 -11.84 -11.34
C ASP A 365 -29.70 -10.53 -10.91
N LEU A 366 -29.79 -10.18 -9.62
CA LEU A 366 -29.08 -9.04 -9.07
C LEU A 366 -27.58 -9.11 -9.35
N PHE A 367 -26.95 -10.27 -9.09
CA PHE A 367 -25.51 -10.45 -9.23
C PHE A 367 -25.07 -10.38 -10.69
N THR A 368 -25.91 -10.88 -11.60
CA THR A 368 -25.68 -10.72 -13.04
C THR A 368 -25.82 -9.25 -13.46
N MET A 369 -26.83 -8.54 -12.96
CA MET A 369 -27.03 -7.11 -13.25
C MET A 369 -25.87 -6.24 -12.78
N ILE A 370 -25.28 -6.57 -11.63
CA ILE A 370 -24.16 -5.82 -11.02
C ILE A 370 -22.79 -6.40 -11.37
N GLN A 371 -22.73 -7.36 -12.29
CA GLN A 371 -21.48 -7.95 -12.78
C GLN A 371 -20.61 -8.54 -11.67
N PHE A 372 -21.26 -9.02 -10.60
CA PHE A 372 -20.63 -9.50 -9.37
C PHE A 372 -19.72 -8.47 -8.67
N ASP A 373 -19.88 -7.15 -8.91
CA ASP A 373 -19.15 -6.11 -8.17
C ASP A 373 -19.58 -6.07 -6.69
N ASP A 374 -18.63 -6.23 -5.77
CA ASP A 374 -18.82 -6.18 -4.32
C ASP A 374 -19.99 -7.06 -3.78
N TYR A 375 -20.37 -8.12 -4.50
CA TYR A 375 -21.51 -8.98 -4.12
C TYR A 375 -21.30 -9.67 -2.76
N ARG A 376 -20.04 -9.90 -2.37
CA ARG A 376 -19.69 -10.44 -1.05
C ARG A 376 -20.00 -9.47 0.08
N LEU A 377 -19.72 -8.18 -0.12
CA LEU A 377 -20.07 -7.13 0.83
C LEU A 377 -21.60 -7.07 0.99
N PHE A 378 -22.36 -7.15 -0.11
CA PHE A 378 -23.81 -7.25 -0.03
C PHE A 378 -24.29 -8.46 0.79
N LEU A 379 -23.71 -9.65 0.59
CA LEU A 379 -24.05 -10.84 1.38
C LEU A 379 -23.66 -10.70 2.85
N LYS A 380 -22.51 -10.08 3.16
CA LYS A 380 -22.09 -9.75 4.52
C LYS A 380 -23.11 -8.85 5.21
N LEU A 381 -23.51 -7.75 4.56
CA LEU A 381 -24.54 -6.84 5.06
C LEU A 381 -25.88 -7.57 5.24
N ALA A 382 -26.27 -8.40 4.28
CA ALA A 382 -27.47 -9.21 4.41
C ALA A 382 -27.43 -10.13 5.62
N GLY A 383 -26.26 -10.71 5.94
CA GLY A 383 -26.05 -11.48 7.17
C GLY A 383 -26.19 -10.62 8.44
N GLN A 384 -25.49 -9.48 8.47
CA GLN A 384 -25.47 -8.54 9.60
C GLN A 384 -26.87 -8.03 9.96
N TYR A 385 -27.71 -7.73 8.96
CA TYR A 385 -29.06 -7.23 9.16
C TYR A 385 -30.16 -8.31 9.11
N GLY A 386 -29.79 -9.60 9.11
CA GLY A 386 -30.76 -10.71 9.18
C GLY A 386 -31.62 -10.91 7.91
N THR A 387 -31.17 -10.43 6.75
CA THR A 387 -31.88 -10.50 5.46
C THR A 387 -31.27 -11.51 4.47
N LEU A 388 -30.18 -12.18 4.86
CA LEU A 388 -29.48 -13.18 4.02
C LEU A 388 -30.39 -14.36 3.64
N VAL A 389 -31.08 -14.96 4.61
CA VAL A 389 -31.96 -16.11 4.34
C VAL A 389 -33.09 -15.73 3.38
N PRO A 390 -33.88 -14.67 3.63
CA PRO A 390 -34.90 -14.20 2.67
C PRO A 390 -34.36 -13.88 1.27
N PHE A 391 -33.12 -13.39 1.17
CA PHE A 391 -32.48 -13.13 -0.12
C PHE A 391 -32.18 -14.45 -0.86
N LEU A 392 -31.54 -15.41 -0.18
CA LEU A 392 -31.14 -16.68 -0.76
C LEU A 392 -32.34 -17.58 -1.11
N GLU A 393 -33.43 -17.51 -0.35
CA GLU A 393 -34.66 -18.27 -0.63
C GLU A 393 -35.33 -17.87 -1.95
N LYS A 394 -35.10 -16.64 -2.42
CA LYS A 394 -35.54 -16.16 -3.72
C LYS A 394 -34.59 -16.52 -4.87
N MET A 395 -33.56 -17.32 -4.64
CA MET A 395 -32.69 -17.81 -5.71
C MET A 395 -33.10 -19.22 -6.14
N PRO A 396 -32.88 -19.57 -7.41
CA PRO A 396 -32.87 -20.96 -7.85
C PRO A 396 -31.94 -21.80 -6.97
N VAL A 397 -32.37 -23.03 -6.65
CA VAL A 397 -31.67 -23.93 -5.70
C VAL A 397 -30.19 -24.08 -6.04
N GLU A 398 -29.89 -24.35 -7.32
CA GLU A 398 -28.53 -24.53 -7.82
C GLU A 398 -27.66 -23.27 -7.63
N GLN A 399 -28.19 -22.10 -8.00
CA GLN A 399 -27.47 -20.83 -7.89
C GLN A 399 -27.22 -20.45 -6.43
N ARG A 400 -28.15 -20.79 -5.52
CA ARG A 400 -27.95 -20.63 -4.06
C ARG A 400 -26.78 -21.47 -3.56
N PHE A 401 -26.71 -22.75 -3.94
CA PHE A 401 -25.58 -23.62 -3.56
C PHE A 401 -24.24 -23.08 -4.10
N ILE A 402 -24.19 -22.69 -5.37
CA ILE A 402 -22.99 -22.11 -5.99
C ILE A 402 -22.56 -20.83 -5.25
N THR A 403 -23.52 -19.96 -4.92
CA THR A 403 -23.25 -18.70 -4.22
C THR A 403 -22.67 -18.94 -2.84
N LEU A 404 -23.23 -19.89 -2.07
CA LEU A 404 -22.74 -20.24 -0.74
C LEU A 404 -21.36 -20.88 -0.78
N HIS A 405 -21.11 -21.81 -1.71
CA HIS A 405 -19.77 -22.40 -1.89
C HIS A 405 -18.71 -21.34 -2.19
N LYS A 406 -18.98 -20.46 -3.17
CA LYS A 406 -18.06 -19.36 -3.50
C LYS A 406 -17.79 -18.42 -2.32
N LEU A 407 -18.78 -18.21 -1.46
CA LEU A 407 -18.61 -17.38 -0.26
C LEU A 407 -17.67 -18.06 0.75
N VAL A 408 -17.88 -19.36 1.01
CA VAL A 408 -17.06 -20.14 1.96
C VAL A 408 -15.61 -20.30 1.48
N ASP A 409 -15.40 -20.71 0.24
CA ASP A 409 -14.05 -20.87 -0.33
C ASP A 409 -13.23 -19.57 -0.22
N SER A 410 -13.91 -18.44 -0.34
CA SER A 410 -13.30 -17.13 -0.25
C SER A 410 -12.99 -16.70 1.18
N LEU A 411 -13.76 -17.14 2.18
CA LEU A 411 -13.44 -16.90 3.59
C LEU A 411 -12.20 -17.69 4.02
N GLU A 412 -11.98 -18.87 3.44
CA GLU A 412 -10.76 -19.66 3.66
C GLU A 412 -9.53 -18.98 3.04
N LEU A 413 -9.70 -18.35 1.87
CA LEU A 413 -8.69 -17.49 1.23
C LEU A 413 -8.46 -16.17 1.99
N ASP A 414 -9.51 -15.51 2.48
CA ASP A 414 -9.37 -14.26 3.24
C ASP A 414 -8.79 -14.52 4.65
N ASN A 415 -8.98 -15.70 5.25
CA ASN A 415 -8.29 -16.07 6.49
C ASN A 415 -6.79 -16.33 6.28
N THR A 416 -6.39 -16.73 5.07
CA THR A 416 -4.98 -16.85 4.70
C THR A 416 -4.36 -15.50 4.32
N ILE A 417 -5.12 -14.61 3.66
CA ILE A 417 -4.69 -13.24 3.32
C ILE A 417 -4.77 -12.28 4.52
N GLY A 418 -5.70 -12.46 5.45
CA GLY A 418 -5.86 -11.63 6.65
C GLY A 418 -4.70 -11.77 7.65
N LEU A 419 -4.04 -12.94 7.65
CA LEU A 419 -2.74 -13.13 8.32
C LEU A 419 -1.61 -12.38 7.60
N GLU A 420 -1.65 -12.26 6.27
CA GLU A 420 -0.65 -11.51 5.51
C GLU A 420 -0.88 -9.99 5.55
N GLN A 421 -2.12 -9.51 5.55
CA GLN A 421 -2.47 -8.08 5.64
C GLN A 421 -2.31 -7.51 7.05
N SER A 422 -2.39 -8.35 8.10
CA SER A 422 -1.97 -7.97 9.45
C SER A 422 -0.44 -7.98 9.63
N MET A 423 0.30 -8.43 8.60
CA MET A 423 1.77 -8.53 8.59
C MET A 423 2.45 -7.75 7.43
N GLN A 424 1.76 -6.82 6.76
CA GLN A 424 2.32 -5.94 5.70
C GLN A 424 2.04 -4.47 5.99
#